data_AF-A0A392NA44-F1
#
_entry.id   AF-A0A392NA44-F1
#
_cell.length_a   1.000
_cell.length_b   1.000
_cell.length_c   1.000
_cell.angle_alpha   90.00
_cell.angle_beta   90.00
_cell.angle_gamma   90.00
#
_symmetry.space_group_name_H-M   'P 1'
#
loop_
_entity.id
_entity.type
_entity.pdbx_description
1 polymer ?
#
loop_
_entity_poly.entity_id
_entity_poly.type
_entity_poly.pdbx_seq_one_letter_code
_entity_poly.pdbx_strand_id
1 'polypeptide(L)'
;LQFENNCDIGVFSKLTNAYCMVAIGGSESFYSVFESELSGVIPVVKTSIAGTRIVGRLCAGNKNGLLLPHTTTDQELQHLRNSLPDQVVVQRIEEKLSALGNCIACNDHVALTHTDLDRVLFHRRLKTVFLY
;
A
#
# COMPACT_ATOMS: atom_id res chain seq x y z
N LEU A 1 -18.15 6.91 -4.36
CA LEU A 1 -16.77 6.93 -4.87
C LEU A 1 -16.68 6.03 -6.10
N GLN A 2 -16.14 6.52 -7.21
CA GLN A 2 -15.80 5.72 -8.39
C GLN A 2 -14.48 6.27 -8.94
N PHE A 3 -13.60 5.39 -9.42
CA PHE A 3 -12.36 5.77 -10.09
C PHE A 3 -12.52 5.54 -11.58
N GLU A 4 -12.58 6.59 -12.40
CA GLU A 4 -12.76 6.48 -13.87
C GLU A 4 -13.93 5.54 -14.28
N ASN A 5 -15.10 5.68 -13.66
CA ASN A 5 -16.29 4.82 -13.82
C ASN A 5 -16.14 3.37 -13.34
N ASN A 6 -15.03 3.01 -12.70
CA ASN A 6 -14.83 1.72 -12.05
C ASN A 6 -15.25 1.76 -10.56
N CYS A 7 -15.92 0.71 -10.11
CA CYS A 7 -16.35 0.52 -8.72
C CYS A 7 -15.29 -0.15 -7.84
N ASP A 8 -14.20 -0.66 -8.41
CA ASP A 8 -13.12 -1.36 -7.71
C ASP A 8 -12.13 -0.40 -7.02
N ILE A 9 -12.62 0.41 -6.09
CA ILE A 9 -11.86 1.46 -5.38
C ILE A 9 -10.60 0.90 -4.70
N GLY A 10 -10.68 -0.30 -4.13
CA GLY A 10 -9.57 -0.96 -3.44
C GLY A 10 -8.40 -1.38 -4.35
N VAL A 11 -8.59 -1.39 -5.66
CA VAL A 11 -7.50 -1.60 -6.63
C VAL A 11 -6.64 -0.34 -6.76
N PHE A 12 -7.27 0.83 -6.66
CA PHE A 12 -6.65 2.14 -6.90
C PHE A 12 -6.32 2.91 -5.62
N SER A 13 -6.64 2.36 -4.45
CA SER A 13 -6.37 3.00 -3.17
C SER A 13 -5.97 1.98 -2.11
N LYS A 14 -5.18 2.43 -1.14
CA LYS A 14 -4.85 1.67 0.07
C LYS A 14 -5.13 2.53 1.28
N LEU A 15 -5.91 2.02 2.22
CA LEU A 15 -6.25 2.71 3.46
C LEU A 15 -5.69 1.92 4.65
N THR A 16 -4.97 2.58 5.53
CA THR A 16 -4.50 2.05 6.82
C THR A 16 -4.88 3.03 7.94
N ASN A 17 -4.63 2.64 9.19
CA ASN A 17 -4.89 3.50 10.35
C ASN A 17 -3.88 4.65 10.49
N ALA A 18 -2.79 4.67 9.72
CA ALA A 18 -1.75 5.72 9.80
C ALA A 18 -1.56 6.51 8.50
N TYR A 19 -2.01 5.98 7.35
CA TYR A 19 -1.84 6.64 6.06
C TYR A 19 -2.84 6.12 5.04
N CYS A 20 -3.08 6.93 4.01
CA CYS A 20 -3.84 6.54 2.83
C CYS A 20 -2.99 6.76 1.58
N MET A 21 -3.03 5.81 0.65
CA MET A 21 -2.41 5.92 -0.66
C MET A 21 -3.49 5.92 -1.74
N VAL A 22 -3.32 6.80 -2.72
CA VAL A 22 -4.23 6.95 -3.85
C VAL A 22 -3.43 6.93 -5.14
N ALA A 23 -3.94 6.22 -6.15
CA ALA A 23 -3.33 6.15 -7.46
C ALA A 23 -3.25 7.52 -8.15
N ILE A 24 -2.11 7.81 -8.79
CA ILE A 24 -1.98 8.96 -9.69
C ILE A 24 -2.83 8.74 -10.95
N GLY A 25 -3.47 9.79 -11.44
CA GLY A 25 -4.24 9.77 -12.69
C GLY A 25 -5.66 9.24 -12.53
N GLY A 26 -6.24 9.34 -11.34
CA GLY A 26 -7.70 9.28 -11.14
C GLY A 26 -8.37 10.63 -11.38
N SER A 27 -9.70 10.63 -11.47
CA SER A 27 -10.46 11.88 -11.45
C SER A 27 -10.15 12.66 -10.17
N GLU A 28 -10.03 13.98 -10.27
CA GLU A 28 -9.81 14.83 -9.07
C GLU A 28 -10.90 14.58 -8.02
N SER A 29 -12.13 14.33 -8.47
CA SER A 29 -13.25 13.92 -7.61
C SER A 29 -12.97 12.69 -6.75
N PHE A 30 -12.16 11.74 -7.20
CA PHE A 30 -11.81 10.56 -6.42
C PHE A 30 -10.90 10.94 -5.25
N TYR A 31 -9.83 11.69 -5.54
CA TYR A 31 -8.89 12.13 -4.53
C TYR A 31 -9.53 13.12 -3.53
N SER A 32 -10.34 14.06 -4.00
CA SER A 32 -10.98 15.06 -3.14
C SER A 32 -11.86 14.45 -2.06
N VAL A 33 -12.47 13.28 -2.31
CA VAL A 33 -13.25 12.57 -1.29
C VAL A 33 -12.36 11.97 -0.19
N PHE A 34 -11.21 11.39 -0.55
CA PHE A 34 -10.26 10.92 0.46
C PHE A 34 -9.67 12.09 1.23
N GLU A 35 -9.34 13.18 0.54
CA GLU A 35 -8.79 14.38 1.17
C GLU A 35 -9.81 15.03 2.11
N SER A 36 -11.09 15.17 1.72
CA SER A 36 -12.10 15.80 2.56
C SER A 36 -12.37 15.03 3.86
N GLU A 37 -12.35 13.70 3.80
CA GLU A 37 -12.67 12.84 4.95
C GLU A 37 -11.43 12.51 5.81
N LEU A 38 -10.24 12.39 5.21
CA LEU A 38 -9.07 11.81 5.89
C LEU A 38 -7.95 12.81 6.16
N SER A 39 -7.86 13.93 5.44
CA SER A 39 -6.70 14.85 5.55
C SER A 39 -6.50 15.42 6.96
N GLY A 40 -7.56 15.48 7.77
CA GLY A 40 -7.50 15.92 9.17
C GLY A 40 -6.94 14.89 10.15
N VAL A 41 -6.81 13.62 9.74
CA VAL A 41 -6.44 12.50 10.64
C VAL A 41 -5.21 11.74 10.15
N ILE A 42 -5.10 11.46 8.85
CA ILE A 42 -3.99 10.71 8.25
C ILE A 42 -3.56 11.33 6.91
N PRO A 43 -2.26 11.26 6.57
CA PRO A 43 -1.78 11.75 5.28
C PRO A 43 -2.36 10.93 4.12
N VAL A 44 -2.85 11.64 3.09
CA VAL A 44 -3.31 11.05 1.82
C VAL A 44 -2.22 11.28 0.76
N VAL A 45 -1.55 10.21 0.35
CA VAL A 45 -0.39 10.27 -0.56
C VAL A 45 -0.80 9.83 -1.96
N LYS A 46 -0.64 10.72 -2.94
CA LYS A 46 -0.75 10.36 -4.36
C LYS A 46 0.53 9.67 -4.81
N THR A 47 0.43 8.45 -5.33
CA THR A 47 1.60 7.73 -5.84
C THR A 47 1.24 6.74 -6.96
N SER A 48 2.27 6.28 -7.67
CA SER A 48 2.23 5.09 -8.52
C SER A 48 3.12 4.02 -7.89
N ILE A 49 2.84 2.75 -8.18
CA ILE A 49 3.71 1.65 -7.79
C ILE A 49 4.14 0.91 -9.06
N ALA A 50 5.46 0.85 -9.30
CA ALA A 50 6.05 0.28 -10.50
C ALA A 50 5.52 0.93 -11.79
N GLY A 51 5.27 2.25 -11.76
CA GLY A 51 4.71 3.01 -12.87
C GLY A 51 3.23 2.70 -13.18
N THR A 52 2.54 1.98 -12.29
CA THR A 52 1.13 1.61 -12.49
C THR A 52 0.20 2.35 -11.54
N ARG A 53 -1.09 2.37 -11.91
CA ARG A 53 -2.18 2.99 -11.13
C ARG A 53 -2.86 2.02 -10.15
N ILE A 54 -2.49 0.74 -10.15
CA ILE A 54 -3.16 -0.29 -9.33
C ILE A 54 -2.51 -0.44 -7.95
N VAL A 55 -2.34 0.68 -7.26
CA VAL A 55 -1.55 0.77 -6.02
C VAL A 55 -2.08 -0.15 -4.93
N GLY A 56 -3.39 -0.23 -4.73
CA GLY A 56 -4.00 -1.03 -3.67
C GLY A 56 -3.82 -2.54 -3.87
N ARG A 57 -3.70 -2.95 -5.14
CA ARG A 57 -3.45 -4.35 -5.52
C ARG A 57 -1.98 -4.74 -5.41
N LEU A 58 -1.07 -3.82 -5.70
CA LEU A 58 0.37 -4.09 -5.72
C LEU A 58 1.01 -4.03 -4.33
N CYS A 59 0.42 -3.36 -3.36
CA CYS A 59 0.98 -3.20 -2.03
C CYS A 59 0.12 -3.83 -0.92
N ALA A 60 0.78 -4.16 0.18
CA ALA A 60 0.15 -4.58 1.44
C ALA A 60 0.72 -3.73 2.58
N GLY A 61 -0.12 -3.29 3.51
CA GLY A 61 0.30 -2.34 4.53
C GLY A 61 -0.67 -2.27 5.71
N ASN A 62 -0.13 -1.92 6.86
CA ASN A 62 -0.88 -1.59 8.08
C ASN A 62 -0.29 -0.30 8.69
N LYS A 63 -0.68 0.07 9.93
CA LYS A 63 -0.16 1.31 10.53
C LYS A 63 1.36 1.33 10.78
N ASN A 64 2.00 0.16 10.86
CA ASN A 64 3.42 0.02 11.22
C ASN A 64 4.31 -0.07 9.98
N GLY A 65 3.76 -0.41 8.81
CA GLY A 65 4.60 -0.59 7.64
C GLY A 65 3.88 -0.82 6.33
N LEU A 66 4.65 -0.70 5.25
CA LEU A 66 4.21 -0.81 3.87
C LEU A 66 5.15 -1.72 3.08
N LEU A 67 4.58 -2.76 2.48
CA LEU A 67 5.25 -3.68 1.58
C LEU A 67 4.99 -3.31 0.13
N LEU A 68 6.08 -3.18 -0.62
CA LEU A 68 6.10 -2.80 -2.02
C LEU A 68 6.72 -3.91 -2.87
N PRO A 69 6.31 -4.06 -4.14
CA PRO A 69 6.95 -5.02 -5.04
C PRO A 69 8.37 -4.56 -5.37
N HIS A 70 9.25 -5.51 -5.70
CA HIS A 70 10.63 -5.22 -6.11
C HIS A 70 10.71 -4.31 -7.35
N THR A 71 9.70 -4.34 -8.21
CA THR A 71 9.59 -3.50 -9.42
C THR A 71 9.31 -2.02 -9.14
N THR A 72 9.06 -1.64 -7.88
CA THR A 72 8.87 -0.24 -7.51
C THR A 72 10.13 0.57 -7.76
N THR A 73 10.02 1.74 -8.37
CA THR A 73 11.17 2.60 -8.70
C THR A 73 11.74 3.29 -7.46
N ASP A 74 13.01 3.70 -7.50
CA ASP A 74 13.65 4.43 -6.39
C ASP A 74 13.03 5.80 -6.12
N GLN A 75 12.52 6.45 -7.17
CA GLN A 75 11.78 7.69 -7.04
C GLN A 75 10.46 7.48 -6.28
N GLU A 76 9.68 6.45 -6.64
CA GLU A 76 8.43 6.10 -5.94
C GLU A 76 8.70 5.73 -4.47
N LEU A 77 9.76 4.95 -4.21
CA LEU A 77 10.12 4.55 -2.84
C LEU A 77 10.53 5.76 -1.99
N GLN A 78 11.34 6.67 -2.55
CA GLN A 78 11.76 7.87 -1.84
C GLN A 78 10.58 8.81 -1.58
N HIS A 79 9.69 8.97 -2.57
CA HIS A 79 8.45 9.74 -2.41
C HIS A 79 7.59 9.21 -1.26
N LEU A 80 7.43 7.88 -1.18
CA LEU A 80 6.68 7.25 -0.10
C LEU A 80 7.33 7.45 1.26
N ARG A 81 8.65 7.29 1.37
CA ARG A 81 9.37 7.52 2.62
C ARG A 81 9.28 8.97 3.10
N ASN A 82 9.25 9.93 2.19
CA ASN A 82 9.13 11.34 2.53
C ASN A 82 7.69 11.75 2.89
N SER A 83 6.68 11.02 2.39
CA SER A 83 5.27 11.37 2.56
C SER A 83 4.57 10.59 3.67
N LEU A 84 5.11 9.42 4.05
CA LEU A 84 4.57 8.58 5.10
C LEU A 84 5.16 8.98 6.47
N PRO A 85 4.42 8.74 7.57
CA PRO A 85 4.94 8.96 8.92
C PRO A 85 6.20 8.13 9.20
N ASP A 86 7.14 8.67 9.98
CA ASP A 86 8.44 8.04 10.26
C ASP A 86 8.34 6.64 10.90
N GLN A 87 7.24 6.37 11.63
CA GLN A 87 7.00 5.05 12.22
C GLN A 87 6.67 3.97 11.18
N VAL A 88 6.32 4.34 9.94
CA VAL A 88 5.91 3.40 8.90
C VAL A 88 7.15 2.84 8.19
N VAL A 89 7.45 1.56 8.42
CA VAL A 89 8.56 0.88 7.75
C VAL A 89 8.19 0.58 6.30
N VAL A 90 8.80 1.29 5.35
CA VAL A 90 8.60 1.06 3.91
C VAL A 90 9.68 0.11 3.37
N GLN A 91 9.25 -1.06 2.91
CA GLN A 91 10.17 -2.10 2.43
C GLN A 91 9.72 -2.71 1.10
N ARG A 92 10.68 -2.89 0.18
CA ARG A 92 10.48 -3.73 -1.01
C ARG A 92 10.68 -5.21 -0.67
N ILE A 93 9.90 -6.06 -1.33
CA ILE A 93 10.01 -7.51 -1.25
C ILE A 93 10.05 -8.10 -2.66
N GLU A 94 10.90 -9.12 -2.84
CA GLU A 94 10.88 -9.96 -4.01
C GLU A 94 9.77 -11.01 -3.85
N GLU A 95 8.86 -11.02 -4.82
CA GLU A 95 7.67 -11.85 -4.83
C GLU A 95 7.53 -12.41 -6.26
N LYS A 96 7.20 -13.71 -6.38
CA LYS A 96 7.24 -14.46 -7.66
C LYS A 96 5.90 -15.08 -8.07
N LEU A 97 4.86 -14.99 -7.25
CA LEU A 97 3.55 -15.62 -7.47
C LEU A 97 2.52 -14.63 -7.99
N SER A 98 2.22 -13.57 -7.23
CA SER A 98 1.21 -12.55 -7.55
C SER A 98 1.37 -11.27 -6.72
N ALA A 99 0.75 -10.19 -7.19
CA ALA A 99 0.73 -8.89 -6.51
C ALA A 99 0.47 -9.01 -5.00
N LEU A 100 1.27 -8.30 -4.19
CA LEU A 100 1.27 -8.44 -2.72
C LEU A 100 -0.11 -8.22 -2.10
N GLY A 101 -0.93 -7.32 -2.66
CA GLY A 101 -2.29 -7.06 -2.19
C GLY A 101 -3.29 -8.19 -2.45
N ASN A 102 -3.00 -9.12 -3.39
CA ASN A 102 -3.80 -10.34 -3.57
C ASN A 102 -3.35 -11.43 -2.58
N CYS A 103 -2.06 -11.46 -2.27
CA CYS A 103 -1.43 -12.52 -1.48
C CYS A 103 -1.48 -12.30 0.02
N ILE A 104 -1.66 -11.04 0.46
CA ILE A 104 -1.52 -10.61 1.85
C ILE A 104 -2.74 -9.78 2.25
N ALA A 105 -3.49 -10.27 3.23
CA ALA A 105 -4.52 -9.51 3.92
C ALA A 105 -4.06 -9.28 5.36
N CYS A 106 -3.86 -8.02 5.75
CA CYS A 106 -3.33 -7.67 7.06
C CYS A 106 -4.14 -6.57 7.75
N ASN A 107 -4.18 -6.64 9.08
CA ASN A 107 -4.56 -5.54 9.95
C ASN A 107 -3.38 -5.20 10.88
N ASP A 108 -3.61 -4.40 11.91
CA ASP A 108 -2.57 -3.95 12.85
C ASP A 108 -2.07 -5.06 13.80
N HIS A 109 -2.70 -6.23 13.81
CA HIS A 109 -2.45 -7.31 14.77
C HIS A 109 -2.11 -8.66 14.09
N VAL A 110 -2.70 -8.94 12.95
CA VAL A 110 -2.67 -10.23 12.26
C VAL A 110 -2.50 -10.00 10.75
N ALA A 111 -1.71 -10.87 10.13
CA ALA A 111 -1.61 -10.95 8.68
C ALA A 111 -1.88 -12.39 8.23
N LEU A 112 -2.74 -12.52 7.22
CA LEU A 112 -3.01 -13.76 6.49
C LEU A 112 -2.27 -13.70 5.15
N THR A 113 -1.57 -14.77 4.82
CA THR A 113 -0.78 -14.88 3.60
C THR A 113 -1.14 -16.14 2.84
N HIS A 114 -1.09 -16.10 1.51
CA HIS A 114 -1.23 -17.29 0.68
C HIS A 114 -0.18 -18.36 1.05
N THR A 115 -0.57 -19.64 0.99
CA THR A 115 0.23 -20.78 1.50
C THR A 115 1.55 -20.96 0.78
N ASP A 116 1.57 -20.60 -0.50
CA ASP A 116 2.73 -20.82 -1.37
C ASP A 116 3.75 -19.68 -1.28
N LEU A 117 3.45 -18.59 -0.56
CA LEU A 117 4.47 -17.58 -0.26
C LEU A 117 5.57 -18.22 0.57
N ASP A 118 6.83 -17.92 0.23
CA ASP A 118 7.99 -18.39 0.97
C ASP A 118 7.87 -18.01 2.45
N ARG A 119 7.46 -19.01 3.25
CA ARG A 119 7.14 -18.83 4.66
C ARG A 119 8.30 -18.23 5.42
N VAL A 120 9.55 -18.55 5.10
CA VAL A 120 10.70 -18.09 5.87
C VAL A 120 11.01 -16.63 5.56
N LEU A 121 11.02 -16.28 4.27
CA LEU A 121 11.28 -14.92 3.81
C LEU A 121 10.17 -13.97 4.28
N PHE A 122 8.90 -14.36 4.08
CA PHE A 122 7.77 -13.54 4.50
C PHE A 122 7.60 -13.48 6.00
N HIS A 123 7.83 -14.57 6.75
CA HIS A 123 7.70 -14.50 8.21
C HIS A 123 8.69 -13.51 8.84
N ARG A 124 9.93 -13.46 8.35
CA ARG A 124 10.92 -12.48 8.82
C ARG A 124 10.53 -11.05 8.43
N ARG A 125 10.21 -10.82 7.15
CA ARG A 125 9.89 -9.48 6.65
C ARG A 125 8.57 -8.93 7.20
N LEU A 126 7.53 -9.76 7.27
CA LEU A 126 6.23 -9.37 7.85
C LEU A 126 6.36 -9.05 9.33
N LYS A 127 7.18 -9.80 10.08
CA LYS A 127 7.46 -9.45 11.47
C LYS A 127 8.11 -8.07 11.57
N THR A 128 9.17 -7.83 10.81
CA THR A 128 9.89 -6.54 10.80
C THR A 128 9.01 -5.36 10.38
N VAL A 129 8.05 -5.57 9.47
CA VAL A 129 7.28 -4.47 8.88
C VAL A 129 5.92 -4.28 9.55
N PHE A 130 5.26 -5.32 10.03
CA PHE A 130 3.88 -5.23 10.56
C PHE A 130 3.75 -5.44 12.07
N LEU A 131 4.73 -6.08 12.74
CA LEU A 131 4.57 -6.58 14.11
C LEU A 131 5.57 -6.00 15.13
N TYR A 132 6.47 -5.10 14.73
CA TYR A 132 7.38 -4.38 15.64
C TYR A 132 7.10 -2.90 15.61
#